data_AF-A0A0F9M5W6-F1
#
_entry.id   AF-A0A0F9M5W6-F1
#
_cell.length_a   1.000
_cell.length_b   1.000
_cell.length_c   1.000
_cell.angle_alpha   90.00
_cell.angle_beta   90.00
_cell.angle_gamma   90.00
#
_symmetry.space_group_name_H-M   'P 1'
#
loop_
_entity.id
_entity.type
_entity.pdbx_description
1 polymer ?
#
loop_
_entity_poly.entity_id
_entity_poly.type
_entity_poly.pdbx_seq_one_letter_code
_entity_poly.pdbx_strand_id
1 'polypeptide(L)'
;MALAYSSGARGGGLKGMVGRGRSDWDRMMSSFTVGKTTGSAGGGNRAGSFAARYNAARSSNIIGQISRQQSSARQANIARQGRIEGMYDKMMGMVSPGGAFEKRGLADIERRKTQTVGKETQGLISGGMFGTTTTAGLGRKFEADVGAPARLRLEDIMQQRQLGVMGQKAGFLERIEDVYPDYSSLLQMLAR
;
A
#
# COMPACT_ATOMS: atom_id res chain seq x y z
N MET A 1 -18.99 17.40 -40.78
CA MET A 1 -19.54 16.25 -40.04
C MET A 1 -18.97 16.27 -38.63
N ALA A 2 -19.72 16.83 -37.69
CA ALA A 2 -19.33 16.96 -36.29
C ALA A 2 -20.28 16.08 -35.46
N LEU A 3 -19.74 15.05 -34.81
CA LEU A 3 -20.47 14.16 -33.92
C LEU A 3 -20.54 14.80 -32.53
N ALA A 4 -21.70 15.36 -32.20
CA ALA A 4 -22.04 15.82 -30.86
C ALA A 4 -22.45 14.61 -30.00
N TYR A 5 -21.65 14.31 -28.99
CA TYR A 5 -21.93 13.26 -28.00
C TYR A 5 -22.73 13.86 -26.84
N SER A 6 -23.92 13.32 -26.60
CA SER A 6 -24.87 13.75 -25.57
C SER A 6 -24.43 13.33 -24.16
N SER A 7 -24.24 14.28 -23.26
CA SER A 7 -24.09 14.01 -21.81
C SER A 7 -25.47 13.99 -21.14
N GLY A 8 -26.04 12.81 -20.92
CA GLY A 8 -27.21 12.61 -20.07
C GLY A 8 -26.78 12.40 -18.62
N ALA A 9 -26.82 13.45 -17.79
CA ALA A 9 -26.63 13.34 -16.35
C ALA A 9 -28.00 13.22 -15.65
N ARG A 10 -28.42 11.98 -15.35
CA ARG A 10 -29.53 11.70 -14.44
C ARG A 10 -29.03 11.84 -13.00
N GLY A 11 -29.48 12.90 -12.32
CA GLY A 11 -29.54 12.95 -10.86
C GLY A 11 -30.68 12.07 -10.35
N GLY A 12 -30.38 11.22 -9.37
CA GLY A 12 -31.36 10.35 -8.72
C GLY A 12 -30.74 9.74 -7.47
N GLY A 13 -31.17 10.23 -6.30
CA GLY A 13 -30.51 10.00 -5.02
C GLY A 13 -30.48 8.55 -4.56
N LEU A 14 -29.29 8.09 -4.17
CA LEU A 14 -29.11 6.94 -3.29
C LEU A 14 -28.98 7.43 -1.85
N LYS A 15 -30.13 7.82 -1.28
CA LYS A 15 -30.29 8.10 0.14
C LYS A 15 -31.00 6.90 0.76
N GLY A 16 -30.27 6.07 1.48
CA GLY A 16 -30.86 5.04 2.33
C GLY A 16 -30.30 3.63 2.12
N MET A 17 -29.08 3.37 2.57
CA MET A 17 -28.63 2.00 2.82
C MET A 17 -27.44 1.97 3.80
N VAL A 18 -27.59 2.66 4.93
CA VAL A 18 -26.66 2.52 6.07
C VAL A 18 -27.53 2.20 7.29
N GLY A 19 -27.69 0.92 7.61
CA GLY A 19 -28.49 0.55 8.80
C GLY A 19 -28.95 -0.89 8.98
N ARG A 20 -28.40 -1.90 8.28
CA ARG A 20 -28.82 -3.32 8.47
C ARG A 20 -27.70 -4.30 8.82
N GLY A 21 -26.59 -3.84 9.39
CA GLY A 21 -25.46 -4.73 9.74
C GLY A 21 -25.20 -4.94 11.23
N ARG A 22 -25.70 -4.08 12.11
CA ARG A 22 -25.35 -4.12 13.54
C ARG A 22 -26.34 -4.87 14.42
N SER A 23 -27.61 -4.94 14.03
CA SER A 23 -28.67 -5.54 14.85
C SER A 23 -28.67 -7.07 14.85
N ASP A 24 -28.09 -7.72 13.83
CA ASP A 24 -28.03 -9.19 13.79
C ASP A 24 -26.90 -9.76 14.67
N TRP A 25 -25.78 -9.04 14.81
CA TRP A 25 -24.72 -9.42 15.73
C TRP A 25 -25.15 -9.34 17.20
N ASP A 26 -25.92 -8.31 17.58
CA ASP A 26 -26.48 -8.20 18.94
C ASP A 26 -27.56 -9.27 19.21
N ARG A 27 -28.30 -9.70 18.19
CA ARG A 27 -29.30 -10.78 18.31
C ARG A 27 -28.67 -12.15 18.46
N MET A 28 -27.56 -12.42 17.77
CA MET A 28 -26.81 -13.68 17.91
C MET A 28 -26.03 -13.76 19.23
N MET A 29 -25.62 -12.63 19.81
CA MET A 29 -24.98 -12.61 21.13
C MET A 29 -25.99 -12.75 22.30
N SER A 30 -27.25 -12.37 22.09
CA SER A 30 -28.31 -12.44 23.12
C SER A 30 -28.89 -13.85 23.32
N SER A 31 -28.79 -14.74 22.34
CA SER A 31 -29.28 -16.13 22.46
C SER A 31 -28.36 -17.05 23.29
N PHE A 32 -27.21 -16.57 23.76
CA PHE A 32 -26.36 -17.29 24.72
C PHE A 32 -26.69 -17.00 26.19
N THR A 33 -27.90 -16.49 26.46
CA THR A 33 -28.41 -16.37 27.83
C THR A 33 -28.84 -17.76 28.34
N VAL A 34 -27.85 -18.46 28.91
CA VAL A 34 -27.94 -19.37 30.06
C VAL A 34 -29.31 -20.04 30.24
N GLY A 35 -29.40 -21.29 29.78
CA GLY A 35 -30.45 -22.21 30.20
C GLY A 35 -30.54 -22.22 31.73
N LYS A 36 -31.64 -21.69 32.26
CA LYS A 36 -32.08 -21.91 33.64
C LYS A 36 -32.35 -23.40 33.77
N THR A 37 -31.39 -24.13 34.32
CA THR A 37 -31.59 -25.47 34.85
C THR A 37 -32.57 -25.37 36.00
N THR A 38 -33.81 -25.76 35.73
CA THR A 38 -34.80 -26.09 36.75
C THR A 38 -34.26 -27.27 37.57
N GLY A 39 -34.32 -27.10 38.89
CA GLY A 39 -33.61 -27.93 39.85
C GLY A 39 -34.08 -29.38 39.89
N SER A 40 -33.10 -30.28 39.93
CA SER A 40 -33.23 -31.59 40.56
C SER A 40 -32.45 -31.54 41.87
N ALA A 41 -33.15 -31.85 42.97
CA ALA A 41 -32.62 -31.90 44.31
C ALA A 41 -31.66 -33.09 44.45
N GLY A 42 -30.36 -32.80 44.51
CA GLY A 42 -29.31 -33.75 44.88
C GLY A 42 -28.36 -33.09 45.86
N GLY A 43 -28.43 -33.50 47.13
CA GLY A 43 -27.48 -33.09 48.16
C GLY A 43 -26.08 -33.62 47.85
N GLY A 44 -25.13 -32.72 47.65
CA GLY A 44 -23.72 -33.07 47.46
C GLY A 44 -22.95 -31.89 46.88
N ASN A 45 -21.96 -31.40 47.62
CA ASN A 45 -20.89 -30.52 47.12
C ASN A 45 -21.27 -29.11 46.68
N ARG A 46 -21.97 -28.35 47.55
CA ARG A 46 -22.16 -26.90 47.37
C ARG A 46 -20.84 -26.10 47.36
N ALA A 47 -19.76 -26.62 47.94
CA ALA A 47 -18.44 -25.98 47.88
C ALA A 47 -17.78 -26.05 46.49
N GLY A 48 -18.04 -27.12 45.71
CA GLY A 48 -17.48 -27.28 44.36
C GLY A 48 -18.16 -26.42 43.29
N SER A 49 -19.44 -26.06 43.49
CA SER A 49 -20.21 -25.31 42.50
C SER A 49 -19.88 -23.81 42.45
N PHE A 50 -19.40 -23.21 43.55
CA PHE A 50 -18.90 -21.83 43.54
C PHE A 50 -17.55 -21.71 42.84
N ALA A 51 -16.61 -22.63 43.11
CA ALA A 51 -15.32 -22.67 42.43
C ALA A 51 -15.47 -22.87 40.91
N ALA A 52 -16.39 -23.75 40.48
CA ALA A 52 -16.70 -23.97 39.07
C ALA A 52 -17.27 -22.71 38.37
N ARG A 53 -18.19 -21.98 39.04
CA ARG A 53 -18.78 -20.74 38.48
C ARG A 53 -17.77 -19.59 38.40
N TYR A 54 -16.90 -19.45 39.41
CA TYR A 54 -15.84 -18.44 39.41
C TYR A 54 -14.82 -18.70 38.30
N ASN A 55 -14.38 -19.95 38.14
CA ASN A 55 -13.47 -20.34 37.06
C ASN A 55 -14.10 -20.12 35.68
N ALA A 56 -15.38 -20.45 35.48
CA ALA A 56 -16.09 -20.19 34.23
C ALA A 56 -16.19 -18.68 33.89
N ALA A 57 -16.47 -17.82 34.88
CA ALA A 57 -16.54 -16.37 34.70
C ALA A 57 -15.17 -15.71 34.46
N ARG A 58 -14.10 -16.26 35.03
CA ARG A 58 -12.72 -15.81 34.76
C ARG A 58 -12.28 -16.19 33.36
N SER A 59 -12.54 -17.43 32.94
CA SER A 59 -12.23 -17.92 31.59
C SER A 59 -12.98 -17.16 30.51
N SER A 60 -14.27 -16.83 30.72
CA SER A 60 -15.05 -16.05 29.74
C SER A 60 -14.53 -14.61 29.57
N ASN A 61 -14.08 -13.97 30.66
CA ASN A 61 -13.45 -12.65 30.59
C ASN A 61 -12.10 -12.68 29.87
N ILE A 62 -11.27 -13.70 30.11
CA ILE A 62 -9.97 -13.87 29.43
C ILE A 62 -10.17 -14.13 27.94
N ILE A 63 -11.08 -15.03 27.56
CA ILE A 63 -11.40 -15.31 26.16
C ILE A 63 -11.93 -14.04 25.47
N GLY A 64 -12.83 -13.30 26.13
CA GLY A 64 -13.35 -12.03 25.61
C GLY A 64 -12.26 -10.96 25.40
N GLN A 65 -11.27 -10.88 26.29
CA GLN A 65 -10.13 -9.97 26.14
C GLN A 65 -9.20 -10.41 24.99
N ILE A 66 -8.89 -11.70 24.89
CA ILE A 66 -8.05 -12.26 23.82
C ILE A 66 -8.70 -12.05 22.46
N SER A 67 -10.00 -12.31 22.30
CA SER A 67 -10.69 -12.08 21.02
C SER A 67 -10.70 -10.61 20.60
N ARG A 68 -10.84 -9.68 21.54
CA ARG A 68 -10.75 -8.22 21.27
C ARG A 68 -9.32 -7.79 20.93
N GLN A 69 -8.33 -8.38 21.59
CA GLN A 69 -6.92 -8.10 21.33
C GLN A 69 -6.50 -8.66 19.97
N GLN A 70 -6.98 -9.85 19.60
CA GLN A 70 -6.75 -10.44 18.28
C GLN A 70 -7.44 -9.65 17.17
N SER A 71 -8.68 -9.19 17.37
CA SER A 71 -9.39 -8.41 16.35
C SER A 71 -8.77 -7.03 16.15
N SER A 72 -8.33 -6.35 17.22
CA SER A 72 -7.63 -5.07 17.12
C SER A 72 -6.24 -5.21 16.50
N ALA A 73 -5.50 -6.27 16.84
CA ALA A 73 -4.21 -6.58 16.21
C ALA A 73 -4.36 -6.87 14.70
N ARG A 74 -5.40 -7.62 14.30
CA ARG A 74 -5.72 -7.85 12.89
C ARG A 74 -6.05 -6.55 12.15
N GLN A 75 -6.91 -5.70 12.72
CA GLN A 75 -7.23 -4.40 12.12
C GLN A 75 -5.98 -3.51 11.98
N ALA A 76 -5.11 -3.49 13.00
CA ALA A 76 -3.87 -2.73 12.94
C ALA A 76 -2.92 -3.25 11.86
N ASN A 77 -2.86 -4.57 11.65
CA ASN A 77 -2.06 -5.18 10.59
C ASN A 77 -2.60 -4.84 9.20
N ILE A 78 -3.92 -4.94 8.97
CA ILE A 78 -4.56 -4.53 7.71
C ILE A 78 -4.26 -3.06 7.40
N ALA A 79 -4.38 -2.18 8.40
CA ALA A 79 -4.06 -0.76 8.23
C ALA A 79 -2.57 -0.48 7.98
N ARG A 80 -1.67 -1.35 8.46
CA ARG A 80 -0.23 -1.28 8.12
C ARG A 80 0.01 -1.74 6.69
N GLN A 81 -0.65 -2.80 6.25
CA GLN A 81 -0.55 -3.32 4.87
C GLN A 81 -0.95 -2.25 3.86
N GLY A 82 -2.14 -1.65 3.99
CA GLY A 82 -2.59 -0.61 3.06
C GLY A 82 -1.69 0.63 3.03
N ARG A 83 -1.03 0.98 4.15
CA ARG A 83 -0.03 2.05 4.19
C ARG A 83 1.23 1.68 3.40
N ILE A 84 1.70 0.45 3.53
CA ILE A 84 2.90 -0.03 2.84
C ILE A 84 2.64 -0.15 1.33
N GLU A 85 1.48 -0.69 0.93
CA GLU A 85 1.05 -0.72 -0.47
C GLU A 85 1.01 0.69 -1.07
N GLY A 86 0.38 1.64 -0.37
CA GLY A 86 0.33 3.04 -0.82
C GLY A 86 1.70 3.71 -0.90
N MET A 87 2.69 3.28 -0.10
CA MET A 87 4.08 3.74 -0.26
C MET A 87 4.72 3.16 -1.52
N TYR A 88 4.55 1.88 -1.81
CA TYR A 88 5.06 1.26 -3.03
C TYR A 88 4.44 1.84 -4.29
N ASP A 89 3.14 2.12 -4.28
CA ASP A 89 2.46 2.72 -5.43
C ASP A 89 2.97 4.15 -5.71
N LYS A 90 3.23 4.93 -4.66
CA LYS A 90 3.91 6.24 -4.80
C LYS A 90 5.32 6.08 -5.35
N MET A 91 6.09 5.10 -4.87
CA MET A 91 7.45 4.85 -5.37
C MET A 91 7.44 4.45 -6.84
N MET A 92 6.52 3.56 -7.25
CA MET A 92 6.34 3.20 -8.66
C MET A 92 5.98 4.42 -9.49
N GLY A 93 5.01 5.24 -9.06
CA GLY A 93 4.63 6.45 -9.79
C GLY A 93 5.76 7.49 -9.94
N MET A 94 6.74 7.51 -9.03
CA MET A 94 7.92 8.39 -9.18
C MET A 94 8.91 7.91 -10.25
N VAL A 95 9.02 6.59 -10.45
CA VAL A 95 9.97 5.96 -11.39
C VAL A 95 9.33 5.51 -12.70
N SER A 96 8.00 5.56 -12.81
CA SER A 96 7.28 5.34 -14.06
C SER A 96 7.63 6.38 -15.13
N PRO A 97 7.43 6.07 -16.43
CA PRO A 97 7.54 7.05 -17.50
C PRO A 97 6.66 8.28 -17.24
N GLY A 98 7.24 9.47 -17.40
CA GLY A 98 6.63 10.77 -17.06
C GLY A 98 6.69 11.14 -15.57
N GLY A 99 7.29 10.30 -14.74
CA GLY A 99 7.42 10.48 -13.29
C GLY A 99 8.38 11.61 -12.89
N ALA A 100 8.41 11.91 -11.58
CA ALA A 100 9.27 12.96 -11.04
C ALA A 100 10.77 12.67 -11.25
N PHE A 101 11.17 11.40 -11.28
CA PHE A 101 12.56 11.01 -11.52
C PHE A 101 13.00 11.32 -12.95
N GLU A 102 12.21 10.92 -13.95
CA GLU A 102 12.49 11.20 -15.36
C GLU A 102 12.56 12.70 -15.62
N LYS A 103 11.58 13.46 -15.12
CA LYS A 103 11.54 14.93 -15.28
C LYS A 103 12.81 15.60 -14.75
N ARG A 104 13.33 15.15 -13.60
CA ARG A 104 14.58 15.66 -13.04
C ARG A 104 15.78 15.25 -13.90
N GLY A 105 15.85 13.99 -14.33
CA GLY A 105 16.92 13.51 -15.21
C GLY A 105 16.99 14.27 -16.54
N LEU A 106 15.84 14.48 -17.19
CA LEU A 106 15.74 15.27 -18.42
C LEU A 106 16.14 16.74 -18.20
N ALA A 107 15.71 17.35 -17.09
CA ALA A 107 16.10 18.71 -16.75
C ALA A 107 17.62 18.85 -16.53
N ASP A 108 18.26 17.86 -15.93
CA ASP A 108 19.72 17.85 -15.75
C ASP A 108 20.46 17.69 -17.10
N ILE A 109 19.94 16.88 -18.02
CA ILE A 109 20.49 16.75 -19.38
C ILE A 109 20.39 18.07 -20.13
N GLU A 110 19.23 18.75 -20.10
CA GLU A 110 19.05 20.06 -20.71
C GLU A 110 19.97 21.13 -20.09
N ARG A 111 20.12 21.15 -18.77
CA ARG A 111 21.08 22.06 -18.11
C ARG A 111 22.52 21.81 -18.59
N ARG A 112 22.93 20.55 -18.72
CA ARG A 112 24.27 20.19 -19.23
C ARG A 112 24.44 20.58 -20.69
N LYS A 113 23.40 20.47 -21.51
CA LYS A 113 23.38 20.93 -22.90
C LYS A 113 23.67 22.43 -22.96
N THR A 114 22.92 23.24 -22.24
CA THR A 114 23.11 24.70 -22.22
C THR A 114 24.52 25.09 -21.78
N GLN A 115 25.05 24.42 -20.74
CA GLN A 115 26.41 24.68 -20.27
C GLN A 115 27.48 24.29 -21.29
N THR A 116 27.33 23.13 -21.94
CA THR A 116 28.33 22.61 -22.88
C THR A 116 28.31 23.41 -24.18
N VAL A 117 27.13 23.61 -24.77
CA VAL A 117 26.95 24.44 -25.96
C VAL A 117 27.43 25.87 -25.68
N GLY A 118 27.15 26.44 -24.50
CA GLY A 118 27.64 27.77 -24.13
C GLY A 118 29.17 27.85 -24.08
N LYS A 119 29.84 26.88 -23.45
CA LYS A 119 31.32 26.82 -23.38
C LYS A 119 31.96 26.64 -24.75
N GLU A 120 31.43 25.73 -25.58
CA GLU A 120 31.93 25.50 -26.93
C GLU A 120 31.71 26.72 -27.83
N THR A 121 30.55 27.38 -27.71
CA THR A 121 30.26 28.63 -28.42
C THR A 121 31.24 29.73 -28.03
N GLN A 122 31.57 29.89 -26.75
CA GLN A 122 32.56 30.85 -26.29
C GLN A 122 33.96 30.55 -26.85
N GLY A 123 34.32 29.27 -26.96
CA GLY A 123 35.54 28.83 -27.65
C GLY A 123 35.55 29.25 -29.13
N LEU A 124 34.45 29.01 -29.85
CA LEU A 124 34.33 29.42 -31.26
C LEU A 124 34.36 30.94 -31.45
N ILE A 125 33.77 31.71 -30.52
CA ILE A 125 33.86 33.18 -30.50
C ILE A 125 35.31 33.61 -30.35
N SER A 126 36.05 33.03 -29.40
CA SER A 126 37.47 33.37 -29.20
C SER A 126 38.36 33.01 -30.39
N GLY A 127 38.01 31.96 -31.14
CA GLY A 127 38.71 31.54 -32.35
C GLY A 127 38.27 32.25 -33.63
N GLY A 128 37.36 33.24 -33.55
CA GLY A 128 36.86 33.97 -34.72
C GLY A 128 35.98 33.13 -35.67
N MET A 129 35.54 31.95 -35.24
CA MET A 129 34.70 31.03 -36.03
C MET A 129 33.20 31.14 -35.72
N PHE A 130 32.80 32.14 -34.91
CA PHE A 130 31.41 32.37 -34.57
C PHE A 130 30.57 32.73 -35.80
N GLY A 131 29.46 32.03 -35.99
CA GLY A 131 28.56 32.23 -37.14
C GLY A 131 28.82 31.29 -38.33
N THR A 132 29.83 30.42 -38.26
CA THR A 132 30.03 29.35 -39.24
C THR A 132 29.04 28.19 -39.01
N THR A 133 28.76 27.39 -40.04
CA THR A 133 27.90 26.18 -39.97
C THR A 133 28.31 25.23 -38.84
N THR A 134 29.58 25.23 -38.45
CA THR A 134 30.14 24.48 -37.31
C THR A 134 29.48 24.87 -35.98
N THR A 135 29.11 26.14 -35.80
CA THR A 135 28.41 26.64 -34.60
C THR A 135 26.99 26.08 -34.51
N ALA A 136 26.28 25.98 -35.65
CA ALA A 136 24.94 25.39 -35.72
C ALA A 136 24.93 23.88 -35.47
N GLY A 137 26.06 23.21 -35.69
CA GLY A 137 26.25 21.77 -35.45
C GLY A 137 26.45 21.39 -33.98
N LEU A 138 26.87 22.33 -33.10
CA LEU A 138 27.22 22.02 -31.70
C LEU A 138 26.07 21.38 -30.92
N GLY A 139 24.84 21.86 -31.11
CA GLY A 139 23.66 21.27 -30.46
C GLY A 139 23.43 19.82 -30.89
N ARG A 140 23.56 19.52 -32.18
CA ARG A 140 23.42 18.15 -32.71
C ARG A 140 24.56 17.24 -32.24
N LYS A 141 25.78 17.79 -32.16
CA LYS A 141 26.95 17.08 -31.64
C LYS A 141 26.78 16.73 -30.17
N PHE A 142 26.32 17.68 -29.34
CA PHE A 142 26.00 17.41 -27.94
C PHE A 142 24.95 16.30 -27.80
N GLU A 143 23.89 16.35 -28.59
CA GLU A 143 22.85 15.30 -28.55
C GLU A 143 23.42 13.93 -28.93
N ALA A 144 24.31 13.85 -29.92
CA ALA A 144 24.95 12.58 -30.30
C ALA A 144 25.91 12.06 -29.22
N ASP A 145 26.75 12.93 -28.67
CA ASP A 145 27.86 12.53 -27.79
C ASP A 145 27.42 12.36 -26.32
N VAL A 146 26.44 13.15 -25.87
CA VAL A 146 26.05 13.25 -24.45
C VAL A 146 24.55 13.05 -24.27
N GLY A 147 23.70 13.70 -25.07
CA GLY A 147 22.25 13.71 -24.88
C GLY A 147 21.62 12.32 -25.02
N ALA A 148 21.80 11.68 -26.17
CA ALA A 148 21.29 10.35 -26.48
C ALA A 148 21.80 9.27 -25.49
N PRO A 149 23.11 9.13 -25.22
CA PRO A 149 23.57 8.14 -24.25
C PRO A 149 23.12 8.45 -22.82
N ALA A 150 22.96 9.73 -22.44
CA ALA A 150 22.44 10.07 -21.12
C ALA A 150 20.96 9.71 -20.96
N ARG A 151 20.14 9.89 -22.00
CA ARG A 151 18.72 9.47 -21.99
C ARG A 151 18.59 7.95 -21.91
N LEU A 152 19.40 7.22 -22.68
CA LEU A 152 19.43 5.76 -22.62
C LEU A 152 19.81 5.25 -21.22
N ARG A 153 20.86 5.82 -20.62
CA ARG A 153 21.26 5.49 -19.23
C ARG A 153 20.18 5.86 -18.22
N LEU A 154 19.46 6.96 -18.42
CA LEU A 154 18.35 7.34 -17.56
C LEU A 154 17.23 6.30 -17.62
N GLU A 155 16.89 5.85 -18.83
CA GLU A 155 15.92 4.79 -19.04
C GLU A 155 16.35 3.46 -18.39
N ASP A 156 17.59 3.03 -18.57
CA ASP A 156 18.13 1.83 -17.91
C ASP A 156 18.03 1.91 -16.38
N ILE A 157 18.41 3.06 -15.79
CA ILE A 157 18.32 3.28 -14.34
C ILE A 157 16.85 3.26 -13.89
N MET A 158 15.94 3.84 -14.68
CA MET A 158 14.51 3.80 -14.38
C MET A 158 13.97 2.37 -14.40
N GLN A 159 14.32 1.59 -15.41
CA GLN A 159 13.93 0.17 -15.50
C GLN A 159 14.47 -0.63 -14.32
N GLN A 160 15.75 -0.46 -13.97
CA GLN A 160 16.35 -1.12 -12.80
C GLN A 160 15.64 -0.75 -11.49
N ARG A 161 15.33 0.54 -11.28
CA ARG A 161 14.61 0.99 -10.08
C ARG A 161 13.18 0.47 -10.06
N GLN A 162 12.50 0.47 -11.20
CA GLN A 162 11.14 -0.06 -11.31
C GLN A 162 11.09 -1.55 -10.97
N LEU A 163 12.00 -2.35 -11.54
CA LEU A 163 12.14 -3.77 -11.21
C LEU A 163 12.47 -3.99 -9.73
N GLY A 164 13.36 -3.17 -9.16
CA GLY A 164 13.68 -3.24 -7.73
C GLY A 164 12.47 -2.97 -6.83
N VAL A 165 11.68 -1.94 -7.15
CA VAL A 165 10.45 -1.60 -6.40
C VAL A 165 9.39 -2.69 -6.58
N MET A 166 9.22 -3.23 -7.79
CA MET A 166 8.31 -4.34 -8.06
C MET A 166 8.69 -5.60 -7.29
N GLY A 167 9.97 -5.97 -7.30
CA GLY A 167 10.48 -7.13 -6.54
C GLY A 167 10.30 -6.96 -5.03
N GLN A 168 10.54 -5.77 -4.49
CA GLN A 168 10.30 -5.47 -3.07
C GLN A 168 8.82 -5.56 -2.71
N LYS A 169 7.92 -5.05 -3.56
CA LYS A 169 6.46 -5.16 -3.38
C LYS A 169 6.03 -6.63 -3.43
N ALA A 170 6.51 -7.41 -4.40
CA ALA A 170 6.21 -8.83 -4.54
C ALA A 170 6.63 -9.63 -3.30
N GLY A 171 7.88 -9.46 -2.85
CA GLY A 171 8.36 -10.15 -1.64
C GLY A 171 7.66 -9.70 -0.35
N PHE A 172 7.11 -8.48 -0.32
CA PHE A 172 6.27 -8.04 0.78
C PHE A 172 4.89 -8.72 0.76
N LEU A 173 4.28 -8.86 -0.42
CA LEU A 173 3.00 -9.56 -0.58
C LEU A 173 3.10 -11.05 -0.25
N GLU A 174 4.16 -11.73 -0.68
CA GLU A 174 4.43 -13.15 -0.35
C GLU A 174 4.49 -13.37 1.19
N ARG A 175 5.19 -12.49 1.91
CA ARG A 175 5.27 -12.56 3.38
C ARG A 175 3.95 -12.25 4.09
N ILE A 176 2.98 -11.63 3.42
CA ILE A 176 1.65 -11.39 3.96
C ILE A 176 0.76 -12.62 3.80
N GLU A 177 0.85 -13.30 2.66
CA GLU A 177 0.04 -14.49 2.35
C GLU A 177 0.36 -15.67 3.28
N ASP A 178 1.61 -15.81 3.73
CA ASP A 178 2.03 -16.87 4.66
C ASP A 178 1.66 -16.66 6.14
N VAL A 179 0.99 -15.57 6.50
CA VAL A 179 0.48 -15.37 7.87
C VAL A 179 -0.84 -16.14 8.06
N TYR A 180 -0.78 -17.47 7.93
CA TYR A 180 -1.86 -18.35 8.37
C TYR A 180 -2.03 -18.20 9.90
N PRO A 181 -3.25 -18.17 10.45
CA PRO A 181 -3.44 -18.09 11.90
C PRO A 181 -2.74 -19.27 12.56
N ASP A 182 -1.79 -18.99 13.44
CA ASP A 182 -1.08 -20.01 14.18
C ASP A 182 -2.05 -20.68 15.18
N TYR A 183 -2.64 -21.80 14.75
CA TYR A 183 -3.51 -22.65 15.54
C TYR A 183 -2.78 -23.30 16.72
N SER A 184 -1.45 -23.19 16.82
CA SER A 184 -0.68 -23.68 17.96
C SER A 184 -1.12 -23.03 19.28
N SER A 185 -1.50 -21.75 19.24
CA SER A 185 -2.02 -21.01 20.40
C SER A 185 -3.40 -21.50 20.84
N LEU A 186 -4.25 -21.91 19.89
CA LEU A 186 -5.55 -22.54 20.18
C LEU A 186 -5.36 -23.96 20.73
N LEU A 187 -4.40 -24.73 20.20
CA LEU A 187 -4.10 -26.09 20.64
C LEU A 187 -3.44 -26.14 22.02
N GLN A 188 -2.51 -25.23 22.33
CA GLN A 188 -1.90 -25.14 23.68
C GLN A 188 -2.91 -24.72 24.75
N MET A 189 -3.97 -23.99 24.36
CA MET A 189 -5.03 -23.57 25.28
C MET A 189 -6.11 -24.65 25.44
N LEU A 190 -6.28 -25.55 24.47
CA LEU A 190 -7.16 -26.72 24.56
C LEU A 190 -6.52 -27.91 25.31
N ALA A 191 -5.19 -27.94 25.38
CA ALA A 191 -4.40 -29.02 25.99
C ALA A 191 -4.06 -28.77 27.48
N ARG A 192 -4.57 -27.70 28.10
CA ARG A 192 -4.47 -27.43 29.55
C ARG A 192 -5.81 -27.58 30.23
#